data_AF-A0A6V7K926-F1
#
_entry.id   AF-A0A6V7K926-F1
#
_cell.length_a   1.000
_cell.length_b   1.000
_cell.length_c   1.000
_cell.angle_alpha   90.00
_cell.angle_beta   90.00
_cell.angle_gamma   90.00
#
_symmetry.space_group_name_H-M   'P 1'
#
loop_
_entity.id
_entity.type
_entity.pdbx_description
1 polymer ?
#
loop_
_entity_poly.entity_id
_entity_poly.type
_entity_poly.pdbx_seq_one_letter_code
_entity_poly.pdbx_strand_id
1 'polypeptide(L)'
;LHIHTSEESINKCFPIELLPNESGGKAGPLRELHEQTIKKLEANRDWFIEDERTMRVNESLRIGKGKTATDLFGVEGSFKKLDID
;
A
#
# COMPACT_ATOMS: atom_id res chain seq x y z
N LEU A 1 1.64 12.32 -5.18
CA LEU A 1 0.30 11.72 -5.38
C LEU A 1 -0.32 12.40 -6.59
N HIS A 2 -0.62 11.64 -7.65
CA HIS A 2 -1.30 12.17 -8.83
C HIS A 2 -2.78 11.78 -8.75
N ILE A 3 -3.68 12.76 -8.95
CA ILE A 3 -5.13 12.53 -8.98
C ILE A 3 -5.57 12.82 -10.41
N HIS A 4 -6.14 11.80 -11.05
CA HIS A 4 -6.54 11.86 -12.45
C HIS A 4 -8.07 11.95 -12.53
N THR A 5 -8.58 13.01 -13.14
CA THR A 5 -10.02 13.24 -13.35
C THR A 5 -10.46 12.98 -14.79
N SER A 6 -9.51 12.89 -15.73
CA SER A 6 -9.76 12.63 -17.14
C SER A 6 -8.76 11.64 -17.74
N GLU A 7 -9.17 10.94 -18.79
CA GLU A 7 -8.33 9.98 -19.53
C GLU A 7 -7.08 10.63 -20.13
N GLU A 8 -7.18 11.88 -20.59
CA GLU A 8 -6.03 12.63 -21.10
C GLU A 8 -4.94 12.83 -20.04
N SER A 9 -5.33 12.99 -18.77
CA SER A 9 -4.38 13.13 -17.68
C SER A 9 -3.67 11.82 -17.37
N ILE A 10 -4.33 10.67 -17.62
CA ILE A 10 -3.78 9.33 -17.40
C ILE A 10 -2.78 8.98 -18.50
N ASN A 11 -3.11 9.26 -19.77
CA ASN A 11 -2.26 9.00 -20.93
C ASN A 11 -0.88 9.69 -20.85
N LYS A 12 -0.76 10.79 -20.10
CA LYS A 12 0.52 11.47 -19.85
C LYS A 12 1.46 10.67 -18.94
N CYS A 13 0.92 9.77 -18.13
CA CYS A 13 1.67 8.94 -17.18
C CYS A 13 1.91 7.53 -17.70
N PHE A 14 0.89 6.90 -18.32
CA PHE A 14 1.01 5.57 -18.90
C PHE A 14 -0.05 5.34 -20.00
N PRO A 15 0.20 4.42 -20.95
CA PRO A 15 -0.76 4.11 -22.01
C PRO A 15 -2.09 3.56 -21.46
N ILE A 16 -3.23 4.10 -21.91
CA ILE A 16 -4.57 3.61 -21.54
C ILE A 16 -4.77 2.12 -21.88
N GLU A 17 -4.08 1.61 -22.90
CA GLU A 17 -4.22 0.20 -23.31
C GLU A 17 -3.84 -0.80 -22.20
N LEU A 18 -3.05 -0.38 -21.20
CA LEU A 18 -2.69 -1.19 -20.03
C LEU A 18 -3.83 -1.33 -19.01
N LEU A 19 -4.90 -0.56 -19.14
CA LEU A 19 -6.05 -0.68 -18.26
C LEU A 19 -6.91 -1.91 -18.62
N PRO A 20 -7.70 -2.41 -17.66
CA PRO A 20 -8.72 -3.42 -17.94
C PRO A 20 -9.73 -2.91 -18.96
N ASN A 21 -10.39 -3.86 -19.63
CA ASN A 21 -11.39 -3.56 -20.67
C ASN A 21 -12.54 -2.72 -20.12
N GLU A 22 -12.95 -2.95 -18.88
CA GLU A 22 -14.02 -2.23 -18.18
C GLU A 22 -13.66 -0.77 -17.88
N SER A 23 -12.38 -0.41 -17.98
CA SER A 23 -11.86 0.95 -17.79
C SER A 23 -11.36 1.58 -19.09
N GLY A 24 -11.79 1.06 -20.25
CA GLY A 24 -11.45 1.60 -21.58
C GLY A 24 -10.10 1.14 -22.15
N GLY A 25 -9.40 0.22 -21.48
CA GLY A 25 -8.13 -0.34 -21.96
C GLY A 25 -8.28 -1.64 -22.73
N LYS A 26 -7.14 -2.34 -22.94
CA LYS A 26 -7.05 -3.58 -23.72
C LYS A 26 -6.28 -4.69 -22.98
N ALA A 27 -6.06 -4.54 -21.67
CA ALA A 27 -5.30 -5.53 -20.89
C ALA A 27 -6.06 -6.82 -20.60
N GLY A 28 -7.36 -6.88 -20.94
CA GLY A 28 -8.25 -8.01 -20.69
C GLY A 28 -9.31 -7.71 -19.62
N PRO A 29 -10.19 -8.68 -19.34
CA PRO A 29 -11.24 -8.53 -18.33
C PRO A 29 -10.66 -8.40 -16.93
N LEU A 30 -11.21 -7.48 -16.13
CA LEU A 30 -10.76 -7.24 -14.75
C LEU A 30 -10.78 -8.51 -13.90
N ARG A 31 -11.79 -9.36 -14.08
CA ARG A 31 -11.92 -10.63 -13.33
C ARG A 31 -10.76 -11.59 -13.61
N GLU A 32 -10.34 -11.71 -14.86
CA GLU A 32 -9.24 -12.60 -15.24
C GLU A 32 -7.91 -12.09 -14.69
N LEU A 33 -7.67 -10.77 -14.78
CA LEU A 33 -6.49 -10.13 -14.19
C LEU A 33 -6.43 -10.33 -12.67
N HIS A 34 -7.58 -10.25 -11.99
CA HIS A 34 -7.68 -10.51 -10.56
C HIS A 34 -7.33 -11.96 -10.23
N GLU A 35 -7.95 -12.93 -10.90
CA GLU A 35 -7.68 -14.36 -10.70
C GLU A 35 -6.20 -14.72 -10.97
N GLN A 36 -5.60 -14.14 -12.01
CA GLN A 36 -4.17 -14.31 -12.29
C GLN A 36 -3.28 -13.74 -11.19
N THR A 37 -3.66 -12.59 -10.62
CA THR A 37 -2.91 -11.95 -9.54
C THR A 37 -2.96 -12.80 -8.26
N ILE A 38 -4.14 -13.33 -7.91
CA ILE A 38 -4.31 -14.25 -6.77
C ILE A 38 -3.43 -15.49 -6.95
N LYS A 39 -3.46 -16.13 -8.11
CA LYS A 39 -2.60 -17.30 -8.39
C LYS A 39 -1.11 -16.98 -8.26
N LYS A 40 -0.67 -15.79 -8.70
CA LYS A 40 0.73 -15.35 -8.54
C LYS A 40 1.08 -15.15 -7.06
N LEU A 41 0.17 -14.60 -6.25
CA LEU A 41 0.38 -14.46 -4.81
C LEU A 41 0.48 -15.83 -4.13
N GLU A 42 -0.43 -16.75 -4.45
CA GLU A 42 -0.43 -18.12 -3.92
C GLU A 42 0.85 -18.88 -4.29
N ALA A 43 1.32 -18.74 -5.53
CA ALA A 43 2.57 -19.35 -5.99
C ALA A 43 3.81 -18.83 -5.25
N ASN A 44 3.76 -17.61 -4.71
CA ASN A 44 4.84 -17.00 -3.94
C ASN A 44 4.66 -17.16 -2.42
N ARG A 45 3.72 -18.00 -1.96
CA ARG A 45 3.41 -18.19 -0.53
C ARG A 45 4.65 -18.52 0.31
N ASP A 46 5.51 -19.42 -0.18
CA ASP A 46 6.70 -19.83 0.55
C ASP A 46 7.71 -18.70 0.70
N TRP A 47 7.82 -17.83 -0.31
CA TRP A 47 8.63 -16.62 -0.22
C TRP A 47 8.12 -15.67 0.87
N PHE A 48 6.81 -15.46 0.97
CA PHE A 48 6.22 -14.63 2.02
C PHE A 48 6.44 -15.20 3.43
N ILE A 49 6.38 -16.53 3.59
CA ILE A 49 6.65 -17.19 4.87
C ILE A 49 8.11 -17.01 5.27
N GLU A 50 9.04 -17.14 4.32
CA GLU A 50 10.46 -16.94 4.59
C GLU A 50 10.77 -15.48 4.96
N ASP A 51 10.18 -14.53 4.22
CA ASP A 51 10.28 -13.09 4.51
C ASP A 51 9.77 -12.78 5.92
N GLU A 52 8.60 -13.31 6.28
CA GLU A 52 8.02 -13.13 7.62
C GLU A 52 8.96 -13.66 8.73
N ARG A 53 9.62 -14.79 8.47
CA ARG A 53 10.49 -15.44 9.44
C ARG A 53 11.84 -14.73 9.59
N THR A 54 12.40 -14.21 8.50
CA THR A 54 13.82 -13.83 8.45
C THR A 54 14.08 -12.36 8.17
N MET A 55 13.17 -11.67 7.50
CA MET A 55 13.39 -10.29 7.04
C MET A 55 12.72 -9.24 7.94
N ARG A 56 12.11 -9.68 9.05
CA ARG A 56 11.54 -8.75 10.03
C ARG A 56 12.62 -7.92 10.71
N VAL A 57 12.37 -6.62 10.77
CA VAL A 57 13.22 -5.68 11.51
C VAL A 57 13.03 -5.90 13.01
N ASN A 58 14.12 -6.15 13.71
CA ASN A 58 14.13 -6.12 15.16
C ASN A 58 14.15 -4.66 15.64
N GLU A 59 12.97 -4.12 15.96
CA GLU A 59 12.80 -2.73 16.41
C GLU A 59 13.57 -2.40 17.69
N SER A 60 13.90 -3.40 18.53
CA SER A 60 14.74 -3.19 19.72
C SER A 60 16.19 -2.82 19.38
N LEU A 61 16.64 -3.10 18.15
CA LEU A 61 17.98 -2.78 17.66
C LEU A 61 18.03 -1.48 16.84
N ARG A 62 16.88 -0.80 16.63
CA ARG A 62 16.84 0.46 15.88
C ARG A 62 17.54 1.56 16.68
N ILE A 63 18.51 2.23 16.06
CA ILE A 63 19.24 3.36 16.67
C ILE A 63 18.29 4.57 16.75
N GLY A 64 17.99 5.03 17.97
CA GLY A 64 17.14 6.19 18.23
C GLY A 64 16.01 5.91 19.24
N LYS A 65 15.16 6.89 19.53
CA LYS A 65 13.95 6.67 20.34
C LYS A 65 12.99 5.79 19.53
N GLY A 66 12.74 4.57 20.01
CA GLY A 66 11.81 3.64 19.36
C GLY A 66 10.46 4.34 19.18
N LYS A 67 10.04 4.49 17.92
CA LYS A 67 8.74 5.09 17.62
C LYS A 67 7.68 4.06 17.96
N THR A 68 6.81 4.39 18.90
CA THR A 68 5.69 3.53 19.26
C THR A 68 4.56 3.66 18.23
N ALA A 69 3.60 2.72 18.23
CA ALA A 69 2.42 2.85 17.38
C ALA A 69 1.70 4.21 17.58
N THR A 70 1.79 4.78 18.79
CA THR A 70 1.29 6.11 19.12
C THR A 70 2.00 7.23 18.34
N ASP A 71 3.33 7.15 18.16
CA ASP A 71 4.12 8.11 17.38
C ASP A 71 3.86 8.01 15.86
N LEU A 72 3.58 6.80 15.36
CA LEU A 72 3.34 6.58 13.92
C LEU A 72 1.90 6.85 13.48
N PHE A 73 0.93 6.47 14.31
CA PHE A 73 -0.49 6.47 13.94
C PHE A 73 -1.31 7.53 14.68
N GLY A 74 -0.68 8.34 15.54
CA GLY A 74 -1.28 9.54 16.11
C GLY A 74 -2.43 9.28 17.09
N VAL A 75 -2.49 8.10 17.70
CA VAL A 75 -3.52 7.75 18.70
C VAL A 75 -3.10 8.23 20.09
N GLU A 76 -2.72 9.50 20.24
CA GLU A 76 -2.63 10.15 21.55
C GLU A 76 -3.76 11.16 21.64
N GLY A 77 -4.70 10.87 22.53
CA GLY A 77 -5.89 11.67 22.75
C GLY A 77 -5.57 13.13 23.04
N SER A 78 -6.39 14.01 22.48
CA SER A 78 -6.47 15.42 22.85
C SER A 78 -6.79 15.55 24.33
N PHE A 79 -5.78 15.71 25.18
CA PHE A 79 -5.94 16.40 26.45
C PHE A 79 -5.01 17.59 26.49
N LYS A 80 -5.52 18.71 25.97
CA LYS A 80 -4.92 20.02 26.23
C LYS A 80 -5.00 20.23 27.74
N LYS A 81 -3.84 20.34 28.39
CA LYS A 81 -3.73 20.78 29.78
C LYS A 81 -4.53 22.09 29.93
N LEU A 82 -5.54 22.07 30.79
CA LEU A 82 -6.31 23.26 31.15
C LEU A 82 -5.55 23.94 32.28
N ASP A 83 -4.74 24.95 31.97
CA ASP A 83 -4.19 25.83 33.00
C ASP A 83 -5.31 26.80 33.41
N ILE A 84 -5.80 26.66 34.64
CA ILE A 84 -6.73 27.60 35.27
C ILE A 84 -5.87 28.55 36.12
N ASP A 85 -6.02 29.85 35.89
CA ASP A 85 -5.54 30.92 36.78
C ASP A 85 -6.49 31.08 37.98
#